data_AF-A0A9Q5W7P5-F1
#
_entry.id   AF-A0A9Q5W7P5-F1
#
_cell.length_a   1.000
_cell.length_b   1.000
_cell.length_c   1.000
_cell.angle_alpha   90.00
_cell.angle_beta   90.00
_cell.angle_gamma   90.00
#
_symmetry.space_group_name_H-M   'P 1'
#
loop_
_entity.id
_entity.type
_entity.pdbx_description
1 polymer ?
#
loop_
_entity_poly.entity_id
_entity_poly.type
_entity_poly.pdbx_seq_one_letter_code
_entity_poly.pdbx_strand_id
1 'polypeptide(L)'
;MSTAIAKKAGKVCEVEIVRVKRGLFNPTLIAIISFCILVSVPKPAYAMHIMEGFLPLEWAVFWWVVALPFFLLGLRSLTRTTQANPQLKLLLGLAGAFAFVLSALKIPSVTGSSSHPTGTGLGAVLFGPLTMSVLGSLVLLFQSLLLAHGGLTTLGANAFSMAIAGPFAAYWIYNLTIKISGKEKIAIFLSAAIADLLTYIITSMQLALAFPAPVGGFMASFVKFTGIFAITQVPLAISEGLLTLLVWNWLQSYNPQELELLQLIKGGKGNESVSERVN
;
A
#
# COMPACT_ATOMS: atom_id res chain seq x y z
N MET A 1 63.91 26.78 65.72
CA MET A 1 63.24 25.59 66.25
C MET A 1 61.74 25.89 66.24
N SER A 2 61.05 25.84 65.12
CA SER A 2 60.39 24.69 64.49
C SER A 2 59.41 25.39 63.56
N THR A 3 59.62 25.45 62.25
CA THR A 3 58.84 24.66 61.29
C THR A 3 59.43 24.92 59.89
N ALA A 4 60.62 24.39 59.66
CA ALA A 4 61.29 24.41 58.36
C ALA A 4 61.76 22.99 58.02
N ILE A 5 60.89 21.99 58.18
CA ILE A 5 61.12 20.61 57.75
C ILE A 5 59.77 20.01 57.32
N ALA A 6 59.36 20.26 56.08
CA ALA A 6 58.51 19.38 55.26
C ALA A 6 58.26 20.01 53.88
N LYS A 7 59.35 20.36 53.19
CA LYS A 7 59.32 20.41 51.73
C LYS A 7 59.10 18.96 51.26
N LYS A 8 58.29 18.76 50.21
CA LYS A 8 58.39 17.64 49.25
C LYS A 8 57.58 16.36 49.53
N ALA A 9 56.25 16.42 49.39
CA ALA A 9 55.46 15.28 48.89
C ALA A 9 54.09 15.76 48.35
N GLY A 10 53.94 15.73 47.02
CA GLY A 10 52.69 15.91 46.26
C GLY A 10 52.20 17.36 46.14
N LYS A 11 52.23 18.09 45.01
CA LYS A 11 52.15 17.71 43.60
C LYS A 11 51.27 16.49 43.37
N VAL A 12 49.96 16.68 43.43
CA VAL A 12 48.92 16.13 42.54
C VAL A 12 47.55 16.37 43.21
N CYS A 13 46.60 16.86 42.42
CA CYS A 13 45.19 17.13 42.73
C CYS A 13 44.83 18.44 43.45
N GLU A 14 45.08 19.57 42.80
CA GLU A 14 44.03 20.60 42.77
C GLU A 14 42.89 20.04 41.89
N VAL A 15 41.82 19.57 42.54
CA VAL A 15 40.55 19.35 41.85
C VAL A 15 39.96 20.74 41.66
N GLU A 16 40.32 21.36 40.54
CA GLU A 16 39.59 22.50 40.01
C GLU A 16 38.15 22.02 39.79
N ILE A 17 37.25 22.41 40.70
CA ILE A 17 35.81 22.25 40.50
C ILE A 17 35.49 23.10 39.28
N VAL A 18 35.50 22.47 38.11
CA VAL A 18 35.03 23.05 36.86
C VAL A 18 33.58 23.46 37.11
N ARG A 19 33.40 24.74 37.35
CA ARG A 19 32.11 25.42 37.38
C ARG A 19 31.56 25.33 35.96
N VAL A 20 30.91 24.21 35.62
CA VAL A 20 30.24 24.01 34.33
C VAL A 20 29.28 25.18 34.17
N LYS A 21 29.59 26.06 33.21
CA LYS A 21 28.77 27.21 32.85
C LYS A 21 27.33 26.73 32.69
N ARG A 22 26.45 27.26 33.52
CA ARG A 22 25.00 27.11 33.54
C ARG A 22 24.37 27.82 32.31
N GLY A 23 24.93 27.58 31.12
CA GLY A 23 24.58 28.23 29.86
C GLY A 23 24.29 27.25 28.72
N LEU A 24 24.47 25.94 28.93
CA LEU A 24 24.21 24.93 27.90
C LEU A 24 22.82 24.28 28.01
N PHE A 25 22.12 24.47 29.13
CA PHE A 25 20.79 23.92 29.37
C PHE A 25 19.77 25.05 29.47
N ASN A 26 19.44 25.65 28.32
CA ASN A 26 18.28 26.53 28.24
C ASN A 26 17.01 25.65 28.15
N PRO A 27 16.17 25.56 29.19
CA PRO A 27 15.03 24.65 29.20
C PRO A 27 14.01 25.01 28.12
N THR A 28 13.95 26.27 27.69
CA THR A 28 13.09 26.67 26.56
C THR A 28 13.64 26.17 25.23
N LEU A 29 14.96 26.20 25.02
CA LEU A 29 15.59 25.64 23.83
C LEU A 29 15.43 24.12 23.77
N ILE A 30 15.58 23.42 24.90
CA ILE A 30 15.34 21.97 24.98
C ILE A 30 13.86 21.65 24.76
N ALA A 31 12.94 22.44 25.31
CA ALA A 31 11.51 22.27 25.06
C ALA A 31 11.16 22.54 23.59
N ILE A 32 11.75 23.56 22.95
CA ILE A 32 11.57 23.85 21.53
C ILE A 32 12.17 22.74 20.67
N ILE A 33 13.37 22.25 20.98
CA ILE A 33 14.00 21.14 20.26
C ILE A 33 13.21 19.85 20.47
N SER A 34 12.76 19.57 21.69
CA SER A 34 11.95 18.39 22.00
C SER A 34 10.57 18.49 21.35
N PHE A 35 9.96 19.67 21.29
CA PHE A 35 8.71 19.94 20.57
C PHE A 35 8.91 19.86 19.05
N CYS A 36 10.00 20.42 18.52
CA CYS A 36 10.39 20.29 17.12
C CYS A 36 10.66 18.84 16.76
N ILE A 37 11.34 18.07 17.62
CA ILE A 37 11.53 16.63 17.45
C ILE A 37 10.18 15.93 17.51
N LEU A 38 9.30 16.23 18.47
CA LEU A 38 7.97 15.63 18.59
C LEU A 38 7.06 15.93 17.38
N VAL A 39 7.15 17.14 16.83
CA VAL A 39 6.42 17.58 15.64
C VAL A 39 7.06 17.04 14.35
N SER A 40 8.38 16.82 14.36
CA SER A 40 9.14 16.24 13.25
C SER A 40 9.25 14.73 13.31
N VAL A 41 8.82 14.07 14.41
CA VAL A 41 8.61 12.63 14.42
C VAL A 41 7.54 12.41 13.35
N PRO A 42 7.85 11.70 12.25
CA PRO A 42 6.82 11.32 11.33
C PRO A 42 5.78 10.55 12.15
N LYS A 43 4.61 11.17 12.37
CA LYS A 43 3.45 10.44 12.86
C LYS A 43 3.37 9.20 11.99
N PRO A 44 3.22 7.98 12.54
CA PRO A 44 3.08 6.80 11.71
C PRO A 44 1.89 7.08 10.79
N ALA A 45 2.19 7.44 9.54
CA ALA A 45 1.20 7.35 8.50
C ALA A 45 0.85 5.88 8.54
N TYR A 46 -0.40 5.58 8.88
CA TYR A 46 -0.98 4.26 8.70
C TYR A 46 -1.08 4.02 7.19
N ALA A 47 0.09 3.98 6.55
CA ALA A 47 0.29 3.91 5.13
C ALA A 47 0.19 2.44 4.78
N MET A 48 -0.73 2.14 3.87
CA MET A 48 -0.84 0.83 3.25
C MET A 48 0.46 0.49 2.50
N HIS A 49 1.16 1.50 1.99
CA HIS A 49 2.41 1.38 1.23
C HIS A 49 3.63 1.44 2.14
N ILE A 50 4.57 0.54 1.88
CA ILE A 50 5.89 0.56 2.48
C ILE A 50 6.64 1.81 1.98
N MET A 51 7.08 2.66 2.90
CA MET A 51 7.75 3.93 2.59
C MET A 51 9.12 3.74 1.95
N GLU A 52 9.56 4.73 1.18
CA GLU A 52 10.90 4.76 0.57
C GLU A 52 12.01 4.52 1.61
N GLY A 53 12.99 3.69 1.26
CA GLY A 53 14.12 3.39 2.13
C GLY A 53 13.80 2.56 3.38
N PHE A 54 12.54 2.11 3.55
CA PHE A 54 12.18 1.30 4.70
C PHE A 54 12.72 -0.12 4.61
N LEU A 55 12.74 -0.73 3.42
CA LEU A 55 13.23 -2.10 3.25
C LEU A 55 14.76 -2.12 3.05
N PRO A 56 15.47 -3.11 3.64
CA PRO A 56 16.86 -3.38 3.27
C PRO A 56 16.97 -3.67 1.77
N LEU A 57 18.12 -3.31 1.18
CA LEU A 57 18.34 -3.42 -0.27
C LEU A 57 18.06 -4.83 -0.82
N GLU A 58 18.47 -5.87 -0.08
CA GLU A 58 18.24 -7.26 -0.46
C GLU A 58 16.75 -7.59 -0.62
N TRP A 59 15.92 -7.13 0.32
CA TRP A 59 14.47 -7.32 0.27
C TRP A 59 13.81 -6.47 -0.80
N ALA A 60 14.27 -5.23 -1.00
CA ALA A 60 13.78 -4.38 -2.08
C ALA A 60 14.01 -5.03 -3.46
N VAL A 61 15.23 -5.53 -3.71
CA VAL A 61 15.58 -6.24 -4.95
C VAL A 61 14.78 -7.53 -5.09
N PHE A 62 14.66 -8.32 -4.03
CA PHE A 62 13.87 -9.55 -4.03
C PHE A 62 12.43 -9.30 -4.49
N TRP A 63 11.75 -8.30 -3.93
CA TRP A 63 10.36 -8.01 -4.28
C TRP A 63 10.20 -7.46 -5.70
N TRP A 64 11.19 -6.71 -6.21
CA TRP A 64 11.25 -6.35 -7.62
C TRP A 64 11.33 -7.58 -8.52
N VAL A 65 12.22 -8.52 -8.22
CA VAL A 65 12.37 -9.77 -8.98
C VAL A 65 11.09 -10.60 -8.95
N VAL A 66 10.40 -10.67 -7.80
CA VAL A 66 9.13 -11.41 -7.67
C VAL A 66 7.98 -10.73 -8.41
N ALA A 67 7.89 -9.40 -8.38
CA ALA A 67 6.82 -8.66 -9.05
C ALA A 67 6.96 -8.63 -10.58
N LEU A 68 8.20 -8.62 -11.08
CA LEU A 68 8.52 -8.40 -12.49
C LEU A 68 7.88 -9.42 -13.47
N PRO A 69 7.87 -10.75 -13.21
CA PRO A 69 7.17 -11.70 -14.06
C PRO A 69 5.68 -11.40 -14.24
N PHE A 70 4.99 -11.03 -13.17
CA PHE A 70 3.56 -10.70 -13.23
C PHE A 70 3.33 -9.41 -14.02
N PHE A 71 4.18 -8.40 -13.81
CA PHE A 71 4.12 -7.16 -14.58
C PHE A 71 4.35 -7.41 -16.08
N LEU A 72 5.33 -8.24 -16.46
CA LEU A 72 5.60 -8.61 -17.85
C LEU A 72 4.45 -9.40 -18.49
N LEU A 73 3.87 -10.36 -17.76
CA LEU A 73 2.68 -11.10 -18.20
C LEU A 73 1.47 -10.17 -18.34
N GLY A 74 1.33 -9.23 -17.41
CA GLY A 74 0.34 -8.17 -17.43
C GLY A 74 0.48 -7.28 -18.66
N LEU A 75 1.70 -6.84 -18.98
CA LEU A 75 1.99 -6.06 -20.20
C LEU A 75 1.59 -6.83 -21.45
N ARG A 76 1.98 -8.11 -21.54
CA ARG A 76 1.61 -8.96 -22.68
C ARG A 76 0.10 -9.11 -22.82
N SER A 77 -0.60 -9.31 -21.70
CA SER A 77 -2.07 -9.40 -21.66
C SER A 77 -2.70 -8.08 -22.11
N LEU A 78 -2.22 -6.96 -21.57
CA LEU A 78 -2.68 -5.62 -21.88
C LEU A 78 -2.49 -5.27 -23.35
N THR A 79 -1.31 -5.55 -23.93
CA THR A 79 -1.03 -5.32 -25.34
C THR A 79 -1.95 -6.15 -26.24
N ARG A 80 -2.15 -7.44 -25.93
CA ARG A 80 -3.06 -8.29 -26.71
C ARG A 80 -4.51 -7.78 -26.67
N THR A 81 -5.01 -7.46 -25.48
CA THR A 81 -6.37 -6.96 -25.28
C THR A 81 -6.61 -5.63 -25.99
N THR A 82 -5.63 -4.72 -25.93
CA THR A 82 -5.74 -3.39 -26.56
C THR A 82 -5.47 -3.41 -28.07
N GLN A 83 -4.78 -4.41 -28.61
CA GLN A 83 -4.68 -4.65 -30.05
C GLN A 83 -5.99 -5.22 -30.61
N ALA A 84 -6.63 -6.14 -29.89
CA ALA A 84 -7.93 -6.68 -30.27
C ALA A 84 -9.04 -5.62 -30.22
N ASN A 85 -8.99 -4.70 -29.25
CA ASN A 85 -9.99 -3.66 -29.07
C ASN A 85 -9.32 -2.30 -28.79
N PRO A 86 -9.04 -1.49 -29.83
CA PRO A 86 -8.35 -0.20 -29.67
C PRO A 86 -9.06 0.78 -28.73
N GLN A 87 -10.39 0.73 -28.66
CA GLN A 87 -11.21 1.57 -27.77
C GLN A 87 -10.87 1.36 -26.29
N LEU A 88 -10.40 0.17 -25.90
CA LEU A 88 -10.00 -0.10 -24.52
C LEU A 88 -8.78 0.68 -24.07
N LYS A 89 -7.89 1.09 -24.98
CA LYS A 89 -6.71 1.88 -24.60
C LYS A 89 -7.14 3.17 -23.87
N LEU A 90 -8.16 3.83 -24.40
CA LEU A 90 -8.69 5.05 -23.81
C LEU A 90 -9.35 4.77 -22.46
N LEU A 91 -10.17 3.71 -22.38
CA LEU A 91 -10.87 3.33 -21.16
C LEU A 91 -9.90 2.92 -20.04
N LEU A 92 -8.86 2.16 -20.36
CA LEU A 92 -7.82 1.75 -19.41
C LEU A 92 -6.98 2.94 -18.92
N GLY A 93 -6.66 3.88 -19.82
CA GLY A 93 -5.99 5.13 -19.47
C GLY A 93 -6.82 5.98 -18.53
N LEU A 94 -8.11 6.17 -18.84
CA LEU A 94 -9.06 6.87 -17.97
C LEU A 94 -9.24 6.16 -16.62
N ALA A 95 -9.36 4.83 -16.62
CA ALA A 95 -9.47 4.05 -15.40
C ALA A 95 -8.23 4.17 -14.50
N GLY A 96 -7.03 4.13 -15.09
CA GLY A 96 -5.77 4.34 -14.36
C GLY A 96 -5.65 5.75 -13.79
N ALA A 97 -5.97 6.78 -14.58
CA ALA A 97 -5.98 8.17 -14.13
C ALA A 97 -7.03 8.40 -13.03
N PHE A 98 -8.23 7.85 -13.19
CA PHE A 98 -9.29 7.92 -12.19
C PHE A 98 -8.90 7.20 -10.90
N ALA A 99 -8.33 5.99 -10.98
CA ALA A 99 -7.83 5.27 -9.81
C ALA A 99 -6.74 6.08 -9.07
N PHE A 100 -5.81 6.69 -9.80
CA PHE A 100 -4.82 7.58 -9.22
C PHE A 100 -5.45 8.81 -8.54
N VAL A 101 -6.38 9.50 -9.20
CA VAL A 101 -7.07 10.67 -8.63
C VAL A 101 -7.90 10.29 -7.41
N LEU A 102 -8.66 9.19 -7.48
CA LEU A 102 -9.38 8.66 -6.32
C LEU A 102 -8.45 8.34 -5.16
N SER A 103 -7.26 7.79 -5.44
CA SER A 103 -6.27 7.52 -4.41
C SER A 103 -5.70 8.79 -3.75
N ALA A 104 -5.80 9.94 -4.43
CA ALA A 104 -5.40 11.24 -3.89
C ALA A 104 -6.51 11.91 -3.05
N LEU A 105 -7.77 11.48 -3.19
CA LEU A 105 -8.89 11.98 -2.40
C LEU A 105 -8.87 11.37 -0.99
N LYS A 106 -8.63 12.20 0.01
CA LYS A 106 -8.67 11.80 1.43
C LYS A 106 -10.12 11.63 1.85
N ILE A 107 -10.55 10.38 2.00
CA ILE A 107 -11.86 10.06 2.59
C ILE A 107 -11.66 9.91 4.11
N PRO A 108 -12.47 10.57 4.94
CA PRO A 108 -12.38 10.42 6.39
C PRO A 108 -12.63 8.96 6.77
N SER A 109 -11.66 8.32 7.41
CA SER A 109 -11.83 6.95 7.91
C SER A 109 -12.60 6.94 9.24
N VAL A 110 -13.23 5.80 9.54
CA VAL A 110 -13.99 5.56 10.78
C VAL A 110 -13.16 5.75 12.05
N THR A 111 -11.82 5.74 11.92
CA THR A 111 -10.85 5.88 13.02
C THR A 111 -10.08 7.20 13.00
N GLY A 112 -10.50 8.19 12.20
CA GLY A 112 -9.83 9.51 12.12
C GLY A 112 -8.51 9.51 11.34
N SER A 113 -8.24 8.47 10.54
CA SER A 113 -7.11 8.45 9.59
C SER A 113 -7.54 8.99 8.23
N SER A 114 -6.59 9.51 7.45
CA SER A 114 -6.82 9.80 6.04
C SER A 114 -6.61 8.51 5.25
N SER A 115 -7.70 7.86 4.86
CA SER A 115 -7.69 6.70 3.97
C SER A 115 -7.97 7.12 2.53
N HIS A 116 -7.49 6.32 1.58
CA HIS A 116 -7.85 6.45 0.18
C HIS A 116 -8.29 5.08 -0.36
N PRO A 117 -9.30 5.03 -1.23
CA PRO A 117 -9.75 3.77 -1.82
C PRO A 117 -8.66 3.25 -2.76
N THR A 118 -8.37 1.96 -2.64
CA THR A 118 -7.31 1.28 -3.40
C THR A 118 -7.80 0.83 -4.78
N GLY A 119 -9.10 0.58 -4.92
CA GLY A 119 -9.75 0.16 -6.16
C GLY A 119 -9.34 -1.23 -6.64
N THR A 120 -8.66 -2.02 -5.81
CA THR A 120 -8.08 -3.32 -6.19
C THR A 120 -9.16 -4.32 -6.57
N GLY A 121 -10.21 -4.42 -5.76
CA GLY A 121 -11.35 -5.31 -5.96
C GLY A 121 -12.12 -4.99 -7.23
N LEU A 122 -12.56 -3.74 -7.37
CA LEU A 122 -13.32 -3.30 -8.54
C LEU A 122 -12.50 -3.40 -9.82
N GLY A 123 -11.24 -2.97 -9.81
CA GLY A 123 -10.36 -3.04 -10.96
C GLY A 123 -10.09 -4.49 -11.40
N ALA A 124 -9.92 -5.41 -10.47
CA ALA A 124 -9.76 -6.83 -10.78
C ALA A 124 -11.01 -7.45 -11.40
N VAL A 125 -12.20 -7.05 -10.93
CA VAL A 125 -13.47 -7.51 -11.49
C VAL A 125 -13.68 -6.95 -12.90
N LEU A 126 -13.36 -5.67 -13.14
CA LEU A 126 -13.57 -5.01 -14.44
C LEU A 126 -12.52 -5.38 -15.49
N PHE A 127 -11.24 -5.33 -15.14
CA PHE A 127 -10.13 -5.42 -16.10
C PHE A 127 -9.34 -6.73 -16.02
N GLY A 128 -9.57 -7.52 -14.97
CA GLY A 128 -8.85 -8.75 -14.70
C GLY A 128 -7.51 -8.53 -13.98
N PRO A 129 -7.00 -9.57 -13.29
CA PRO A 129 -5.85 -9.44 -12.39
C PRO A 129 -4.53 -9.16 -13.13
N LEU A 130 -4.34 -9.71 -14.33
CA LEU A 130 -3.14 -9.47 -15.14
C LEU A 130 -3.05 -8.00 -15.60
N THR A 131 -4.15 -7.43 -16.08
CA THR A 131 -4.21 -6.01 -16.46
C THR A 131 -3.94 -5.11 -15.25
N MET A 132 -4.51 -5.46 -14.10
CA MET A 132 -4.30 -4.73 -12.85
C MET A 132 -2.87 -4.76 -12.35
N SER A 133 -2.08 -5.81 -12.66
CA SER A 133 -0.65 -5.82 -12.33
C SER A 133 0.12 -4.65 -12.99
N VAL A 134 -0.30 -4.22 -14.17
CA VAL A 134 0.30 -3.08 -14.86
C VAL A 134 -0.31 -1.77 -14.39
N LEU A 135 -1.65 -1.66 -14.41
CA LEU A 135 -2.34 -0.42 -14.03
C LEU A 135 -2.06 -0.05 -12.58
N GLY A 136 -2.12 -1.02 -11.66
CA GLY A 136 -1.80 -0.82 -10.25
C GLY A 136 -0.34 -0.42 -10.05
N SER A 137 0.60 -1.04 -10.76
CA SER A 137 2.02 -0.63 -10.68
C SER A 137 2.25 0.80 -11.20
N LEU A 138 1.53 1.22 -12.24
CA LEU A 138 1.58 2.60 -12.74
C LEU A 138 0.97 3.60 -11.74
N VAL A 139 -0.15 3.24 -11.11
CA VAL A 139 -0.76 4.06 -10.04
C VAL A 139 0.23 4.21 -8.88
N LEU A 140 0.83 3.11 -8.43
CA LEU A 140 1.85 3.12 -7.36
C LEU A 140 3.08 3.95 -7.73
N LEU A 141 3.53 3.89 -8.98
CA LEU A 141 4.61 4.72 -9.47
C LEU A 141 4.24 6.22 -9.35
N PHE A 142 3.06 6.62 -9.82
CA PHE A 142 2.63 8.01 -9.69
C PHE A 142 2.39 8.43 -8.23
N GLN A 143 1.89 7.55 -7.37
CA GLN A 143 1.76 7.82 -5.94
C GLN A 143 3.13 8.08 -5.30
N SER A 144 4.15 7.30 -5.66
CA SER A 144 5.52 7.50 -5.16
C SER A 144 6.14 8.81 -5.65
N LEU A 145 5.93 9.17 -6.93
CA LEU A 145 6.54 10.33 -7.56
C LEU A 145 5.82 11.66 -7.25
N LEU A 146 4.49 11.65 -7.21
CA LEU A 146 3.67 12.88 -7.15
C LEU A 146 3.08 13.14 -5.76
N LEU A 147 2.77 12.08 -5.00
CA LEU A 147 2.12 12.20 -3.69
C LEU A 147 3.07 11.90 -2.52
N ALA A 148 4.34 11.58 -2.83
CA ALA A 148 5.32 11.10 -1.85
C ALA A 148 4.74 9.98 -0.96
N HIS A 149 3.91 9.10 -1.57
CA HIS A 149 3.24 8.01 -0.90
C HIS A 149 3.78 6.68 -1.41
N GLY A 150 4.41 5.91 -0.51
CA GLY A 150 5.18 4.72 -0.87
C GLY A 150 6.65 5.03 -1.16
N GLY A 151 7.22 4.36 -2.16
CA GLY A 151 8.62 4.51 -2.56
C GLY A 151 8.94 3.83 -3.87
N LEU A 152 10.00 4.28 -4.55
CA LEU A 152 10.61 3.68 -5.73
C LEU A 152 11.39 2.40 -5.38
N THR A 153 12.18 2.39 -4.29
CA THR A 153 12.89 1.18 -3.87
C THR A 153 11.91 0.12 -3.38
N THR A 154 10.85 0.54 -2.71
CA THR A 154 9.79 -0.34 -2.19
C THR A 154 8.66 -0.60 -3.19
N LEU A 155 8.75 -0.03 -4.40
CA LEU A 155 7.72 -0.16 -5.44
C LEU A 155 7.46 -1.63 -5.78
N GLY A 156 8.50 -2.47 -5.86
CA GLY A 156 8.34 -3.90 -6.12
C GLY A 156 7.51 -4.61 -5.04
N ALA A 157 7.74 -4.28 -3.76
CA ALA A 157 7.00 -4.87 -2.64
C ALA A 157 5.53 -4.41 -2.63
N ASN A 158 5.32 -3.11 -2.82
CA ASN A 158 3.98 -2.52 -2.90
C ASN A 158 3.21 -3.02 -4.12
N ALA A 159 3.86 -3.15 -5.28
CA ALA A 159 3.26 -3.71 -6.49
C ALA A 159 2.87 -5.18 -6.29
N PHE A 160 3.71 -5.97 -5.61
CA PHE A 160 3.37 -7.35 -5.30
C PHE A 160 2.13 -7.47 -4.42
N SER A 161 2.02 -6.70 -3.33
CA SER A 161 0.85 -6.79 -2.45
C SER A 161 -0.41 -6.22 -3.10
N MET A 162 -0.34 -5.02 -3.70
CA MET A 162 -1.52 -4.26 -4.12
C MET A 162 -1.88 -4.36 -5.60
N ALA A 163 -0.90 -4.49 -6.49
CA ALA A 163 -1.16 -4.59 -7.93
C ALA A 163 -1.26 -6.04 -8.41
N ILE A 164 -0.66 -6.97 -7.67
CA ILE A 164 -0.63 -8.39 -8.03
C ILE A 164 -1.52 -9.18 -7.08
N ALA A 165 -1.08 -9.41 -5.84
CA ALA A 165 -1.75 -10.35 -4.96
C ALA A 165 -3.19 -9.94 -4.60
N GLY A 166 -3.43 -8.65 -4.33
CA GLY A 166 -4.78 -8.11 -4.13
C GLY A 166 -5.72 -8.38 -5.31
N PRO A 167 -5.40 -7.92 -6.53
CA PRO A 167 -6.23 -8.15 -7.70
C PRO A 167 -6.44 -9.63 -8.06
N PHE A 168 -5.40 -10.46 -7.89
CA PHE A 168 -5.56 -11.91 -8.05
C PHE A 168 -6.55 -12.45 -7.00
N ALA A 169 -6.37 -12.13 -5.73
CA ALA A 169 -7.28 -12.56 -4.67
C ALA A 169 -8.72 -12.10 -4.95
N ALA A 170 -8.93 -10.83 -5.28
CA ALA A 170 -10.22 -10.27 -5.64
C ALA A 170 -10.90 -11.09 -6.74
N TYR A 171 -10.18 -11.35 -7.84
CA TYR A 171 -10.70 -12.15 -8.95
C TYR A 171 -11.13 -13.56 -8.52
N TRP A 172 -10.31 -14.23 -7.71
CA TRP A 172 -10.63 -15.56 -7.20
C TRP A 172 -11.81 -15.55 -6.23
N ILE A 173 -11.87 -14.61 -5.29
CA ILE A 173 -12.94 -14.46 -4.31
C ILE A 173 -14.25 -14.13 -5.01
N TYR A 174 -14.24 -13.25 -6.01
CA TYR A 174 -15.40 -12.94 -6.83
C TYR A 174 -15.96 -14.20 -7.49
N ASN A 175 -15.13 -14.92 -8.25
CA ASN A 175 -15.56 -16.11 -8.99
C ASN A 175 -16.04 -17.23 -8.05
N LEU A 176 -15.35 -17.44 -6.92
CA LEU A 176 -15.73 -18.44 -5.93
C LEU A 176 -17.06 -18.09 -5.27
N THR A 177 -17.27 -16.82 -4.91
CA THR A 177 -18.51 -16.37 -4.28
C THR A 177 -19.68 -16.45 -5.25
N ILE A 178 -19.49 -16.09 -6.52
CA ILE A 178 -20.49 -16.30 -7.58
C ILE A 178 -20.84 -17.79 -7.68
N LYS A 179 -19.83 -18.68 -7.73
CA LYS A 179 -20.05 -20.12 -7.88
C LYS A 179 -20.81 -20.74 -6.70
N ILE A 180 -20.57 -20.27 -5.47
CA ILE A 180 -21.19 -20.81 -4.26
C ILE A 180 -22.57 -20.21 -4.01
N SER A 181 -22.70 -18.88 -4.09
CA SER A 181 -23.90 -18.16 -3.63
C SER A 181 -24.84 -17.74 -4.76
N GLY A 182 -24.32 -17.60 -6.00
CA GLY A 182 -25.03 -16.99 -7.13
C GLY A 182 -25.32 -15.50 -6.98
N LYS A 183 -24.87 -14.84 -5.89
CA LYS A 183 -25.24 -13.45 -5.57
C LYS A 183 -24.11 -12.48 -5.92
N GLU A 184 -24.25 -11.78 -7.04
CA GLU A 184 -23.25 -10.84 -7.56
C GLU A 184 -22.89 -9.73 -6.57
N LYS A 185 -23.89 -9.11 -5.92
CA LYS A 185 -23.66 -8.06 -4.92
C LYS A 185 -22.77 -8.52 -3.75
N ILE A 186 -22.95 -9.76 -3.31
CA ILE A 186 -22.12 -10.34 -2.23
C ILE A 186 -20.71 -10.62 -2.77
N ALA A 187 -20.61 -11.15 -3.99
CA ALA A 187 -19.32 -11.41 -4.63
C ALA A 187 -18.49 -10.14 -4.79
N ILE A 188 -19.09 -9.03 -5.21
CA ILE A 188 -18.42 -7.72 -5.36
C ILE A 188 -17.93 -7.21 -4.00
N PHE A 189 -18.81 -7.21 -2.98
CA PHE A 189 -18.44 -6.75 -1.63
C PHE A 189 -17.29 -7.58 -1.03
N LEU A 190 -17.41 -8.92 -1.05
CA LEU A 190 -16.39 -9.80 -0.50
C LEU A 190 -15.09 -9.75 -1.29
N SER A 191 -15.18 -9.64 -2.63
CA SER A 191 -14.02 -9.48 -3.50
C SER A 191 -13.18 -8.28 -3.11
N ALA A 192 -13.79 -7.12 -2.86
CA ALA A 192 -13.07 -5.92 -2.43
C ALA A 192 -12.56 -6.06 -0.99
N ALA A 193 -13.45 -6.32 -0.03
CA ALA A 193 -13.10 -6.32 1.38
C ALA A 193 -12.02 -7.36 1.73
N ILE A 194 -12.14 -8.60 1.24
CA ILE A 194 -11.16 -9.65 1.56
C ILE A 194 -9.86 -9.44 0.77
N ALA A 195 -9.92 -8.94 -0.47
CA ALA A 195 -8.69 -8.64 -1.21
C ALA A 195 -7.87 -7.54 -0.53
N ASP A 196 -8.52 -6.48 -0.04
CA ASP A 196 -7.83 -5.41 0.69
C ASP A 196 -7.19 -5.96 1.98
N LEU A 197 -7.89 -6.80 2.73
CA LEU A 197 -7.30 -7.49 3.89
C LEU A 197 -6.12 -8.39 3.51
N LEU A 198 -6.15 -9.03 2.34
CA LEU A 198 -5.06 -9.86 1.86
C LEU A 198 -3.83 -9.04 1.45
N THR A 199 -4.03 -7.89 0.79
CA THR A 199 -2.90 -6.97 0.51
C THR A 199 -2.20 -6.60 1.80
N TYR A 200 -2.99 -6.36 2.84
CA TYR A 200 -2.54 -5.99 4.16
C TYR A 200 -1.74 -7.12 4.84
N ILE A 201 -2.25 -8.35 4.80
CA ILE A 201 -1.57 -9.53 5.33
C ILE A 201 -0.22 -9.72 4.63
N ILE A 202 -0.18 -9.54 3.31
CA ILE A 202 1.05 -9.68 2.53
C ILE A 202 2.05 -8.59 2.89
N THR A 203 1.63 -7.33 3.00
CA THR A 203 2.51 -6.24 3.46
C THR A 203 3.05 -6.53 4.87
N SER A 204 2.22 -7.04 5.78
CA SER A 204 2.67 -7.44 7.12
C SER A 204 3.69 -8.58 7.09
N MET A 205 3.51 -9.54 6.17
CA MET A 205 4.48 -10.61 5.92
C MET A 205 5.79 -10.08 5.35
N GLN A 206 5.74 -9.16 4.37
CA GLN A 206 6.91 -8.51 3.80
C GLN A 206 7.75 -7.82 4.88
N LEU A 207 7.10 -7.06 5.76
CA LEU A 207 7.76 -6.38 6.87
C LEU A 207 8.29 -7.34 7.93
N ALA A 208 7.55 -8.40 8.25
CA ALA A 208 7.98 -9.40 9.23
C ALA A 208 9.20 -10.21 8.75
N LEU A 209 9.29 -10.49 7.44
CA LEU A 209 10.44 -11.12 6.82
C LEU A 209 11.67 -10.20 6.82
N ALA A 210 11.47 -8.91 6.54
CA ALA A 210 12.55 -7.92 6.54
C ALA A 210 13.05 -7.59 7.96
N PHE A 211 12.16 -7.64 8.95
CA PHE A 211 12.43 -7.23 10.33
C PHE A 211 11.98 -8.28 11.35
N PRO A 212 12.63 -9.46 11.41
CA PRO A 212 12.32 -10.46 12.41
C PRO A 212 12.68 -9.96 13.82
N ALA A 213 11.81 -10.19 14.80
CA ALA A 213 12.01 -9.73 16.16
C ALA A 213 13.14 -10.53 16.84
N PRO A 214 13.96 -9.90 17.73
CA PRO A 214 15.01 -10.62 18.45
C PRO A 214 14.50 -11.79 19.29
N VAL A 215 13.28 -11.66 19.82
CA VAL A 215 12.57 -12.71 20.55
C VAL A 215 11.32 -13.07 19.75
N GLY A 216 11.16 -14.35 19.40
CA GLY A 216 10.02 -14.86 18.64
C GLY A 216 10.11 -14.69 17.11
N GLY A 217 11.18 -14.07 16.59
CA GLY A 217 11.53 -14.08 15.17
C GLY A 217 10.46 -13.51 14.25
N PHE A 218 10.29 -14.15 13.09
CA PHE A 218 9.30 -13.79 12.09
C PHE A 218 7.88 -13.75 12.65
N MET A 219 7.46 -14.77 13.41
CA MET A 219 6.08 -14.88 13.90
C MET A 219 5.71 -13.75 14.85
N ALA A 220 6.62 -13.35 15.73
CA ALA A 220 6.40 -12.22 16.63
C ALA A 220 6.26 -10.90 15.85
N SER A 221 7.12 -10.67 14.85
CA SER A 221 6.99 -9.49 13.97
C SER A 221 5.71 -9.51 13.14
N PHE A 222 5.33 -10.66 12.60
CA PHE A 222 4.12 -10.82 11.80
C PHE A 222 2.86 -10.50 12.62
N VAL A 223 2.74 -11.05 13.83
CA VAL A 223 1.64 -10.74 14.75
C VAL A 223 1.64 -9.26 15.12
N LYS A 224 2.81 -8.67 15.37
CA LYS A 224 2.93 -7.25 15.69
C LYS A 224 2.45 -6.36 14.55
N PHE A 225 2.98 -6.54 13.34
CA PHE A 225 2.57 -5.76 12.17
C PHE A 225 1.08 -5.99 11.89
N THR A 226 0.64 -7.25 11.82
CA THR A 226 -0.76 -7.62 11.58
C THR A 226 -1.71 -7.04 12.63
N GLY A 227 -1.31 -6.99 13.91
CA GLY A 227 -2.10 -6.39 14.97
C GLY A 227 -2.19 -4.87 14.86
N ILE A 228 -1.07 -4.19 14.57
CA ILE A 228 -1.02 -2.73 14.49
C ILE A 228 -1.90 -2.22 13.37
N PHE A 229 -1.77 -2.74 12.14
CA PHE A 229 -2.57 -2.18 11.07
C PHE A 229 -3.99 -2.77 11.02
N ALA A 230 -4.33 -3.88 11.69
CA ALA A 230 -5.71 -4.39 11.71
C ALA A 230 -6.71 -3.34 12.21
N ILE A 231 -6.28 -2.49 13.16
CA ILE A 231 -7.10 -1.41 13.74
C ILE A 231 -7.58 -0.44 12.65
N THR A 232 -6.76 -0.15 11.64
CA THR A 232 -7.11 0.79 10.56
C THR A 232 -7.58 0.08 9.29
N GLN A 233 -6.98 -1.07 8.95
CA GLN A 233 -7.24 -1.75 7.69
C GLN A 233 -8.54 -2.57 7.69
N VAL A 234 -8.98 -3.10 8.84
CA VAL A 234 -10.27 -3.82 8.90
C VAL A 234 -11.45 -2.87 8.65
N PRO A 235 -11.55 -1.70 9.31
CA PRO A 235 -12.58 -0.72 8.97
C PRO A 235 -12.49 -0.25 7.52
N LEU A 236 -11.28 0.02 7.02
CA LEU A 236 -11.05 0.48 5.66
C LEU A 236 -11.54 -0.55 4.63
N ALA A 237 -11.19 -1.84 4.79
CA ALA A 237 -11.60 -2.91 3.91
C ALA A 237 -13.13 -3.07 3.85
N ILE A 238 -13.82 -2.91 4.98
CA ILE A 238 -15.29 -2.94 5.01
C ILE A 238 -15.86 -1.72 4.27
N SER A 239 -15.33 -0.52 4.54
CA SER A 239 -15.75 0.71 3.86
C SER A 239 -15.50 0.65 2.34
N GLU A 240 -14.35 0.12 1.90
CA GLU A 240 -14.01 -0.04 0.49
C GLU A 240 -14.88 -1.12 -0.18
N GLY A 241 -15.22 -2.20 0.54
CA GLY A 241 -16.20 -3.18 0.08
C GLY A 241 -17.58 -2.55 -0.19
N LEU A 242 -18.07 -1.71 0.72
CA LEU A 242 -19.35 -1.00 0.55
C LEU A 242 -19.29 0.03 -0.57
N LEU A 243 -18.20 0.80 -0.66
CA LEU A 243 -17.98 1.77 -1.73
C LEU A 243 -17.94 1.07 -3.09
N THR A 244 -17.23 -0.04 -3.20
CA THR A 244 -17.13 -0.83 -4.43
C THR A 244 -18.49 -1.36 -4.85
N LEU A 245 -19.30 -1.83 -3.91
CA LEU A 245 -20.67 -2.26 -4.18
C LEU A 245 -21.57 -1.11 -4.68
N LEU A 246 -21.43 0.09 -4.09
CA LEU A 246 -22.15 1.28 -4.52
C LEU A 246 -21.76 1.66 -5.95
N VAL A 247 -20.46 1.74 -6.25
CA VAL A 247 -19.94 2.07 -7.58
C VAL A 247 -20.41 1.03 -8.59
N TRP A 248 -20.41 -0.26 -8.24
CA TRP A 248 -20.90 -1.33 -9.10
C TRP A 248 -22.38 -1.18 -9.45
N ASN A 249 -23.23 -0.93 -8.45
CA ASN A 249 -24.67 -0.71 -8.68
C ASN A 249 -24.90 0.52 -9.58
N TRP A 250 -24.11 1.58 -9.40
CA TRP A 250 -24.17 2.78 -10.23
C TRP A 250 -23.77 2.48 -11.68
N LEU A 251 -22.67 1.77 -11.91
CA LEU A 251 -22.24 1.32 -13.24
C LEU A 251 -23.29 0.46 -13.93
N GLN A 252 -23.91 -0.50 -13.22
CA GLN A 252 -24.99 -1.31 -13.79
C GLN A 252 -26.22 -0.49 -14.18
N SER A 253 -26.52 0.58 -13.43
CA SER A 253 -27.73 1.38 -13.65
C SER A 253 -27.57 2.41 -14.77
N TYR A 254 -26.36 2.98 -14.93
CA TYR A 254 -26.11 4.11 -15.84
C TYR A 254 -25.24 3.78 -17.04
N ASN A 255 -24.41 2.73 -16.97
CA ASN A 255 -23.45 2.35 -18.01
C ASN A 255 -23.47 0.84 -18.34
N PRO A 256 -24.65 0.23 -18.59
CA PRO A 256 -24.75 -1.20 -18.82
C PRO A 256 -24.04 -1.64 -20.11
N GLN A 257 -24.02 -0.81 -21.15
CA GLN A 257 -23.41 -1.13 -22.45
C GLN A 257 -21.87 -1.18 -22.35
N GLU A 258 -21.26 -0.23 -21.64
CA GLU A 258 -19.81 -0.22 -21.40
C GLU A 258 -19.38 -1.37 -20.48
N LEU A 259 -20.22 -1.73 -19.50
CA LEU A 259 -19.97 -2.87 -18.63
C LEU A 259 -20.03 -4.19 -19.39
N GLU A 260 -21.00 -4.36 -20.29
CA GLU A 260 -21.12 -5.55 -21.15
C GLU A 260 -19.89 -5.68 -22.07
N LEU A 261 -19.43 -4.58 -22.66
CA LEU A 261 -18.20 -4.55 -23.45
C LEU A 261 -16.98 -5.02 -22.62
N LEU A 262 -16.81 -4.50 -21.40
CA LEU A 262 -15.74 -4.93 -20.49
C LEU A 262 -15.82 -6.41 -20.12
N GLN A 263 -17.02 -6.93 -19.84
CA GLN A 263 -17.23 -8.34 -19.50
C GLN A 263 -16.97 -9.28 -20.69
N LEU A 264 -17.38 -8.90 -21.90
CA LEU A 264 -17.12 -9.66 -23.13
C LEU A 264 -15.62 -9.79 -23.41
N ILE A 265 -14.87 -8.70 -23.19
CA ILE A 265 -13.41 -8.66 -23.37
C ILE A 265 -12.69 -9.52 -22.32
N LYS A 266 -13.16 -9.51 -21.07
CA LYS A 266 -12.62 -10.34 -19.99
C LYS A 266 -12.85 -11.84 -20.24
N GLY A 267 -13.93 -12.21 -20.93
CA GLY A 267 -14.36 -13.59 -21.13
C GLY A 267 -13.64 -14.38 -22.22
N GLY A 268 -12.79 -13.76 -23.06
CA GLY A 268 -12.06 -14.47 -24.12
C GLY A 268 -12.96 -15.20 -25.13
N LYS A 269 -14.25 -14.87 -25.22
CA LYS A 269 -15.13 -15.26 -26.32
C LYS A 269 -15.22 -14.09 -27.29
N GLY A 270 -14.16 -13.92 -28.07
CA GLY A 270 -14.22 -13.07 -29.25
C GLY A 270 -15.16 -13.69 -30.28
N ASN A 271 -16.06 -12.87 -30.82
CA ASN A 271 -16.65 -12.96 -32.16
C ASN A 271 -17.77 -13.95 -32.49
N GLU A 272 -18.84 -14.06 -31.70
CA GLU A 272 -20.11 -14.59 -32.26
C GLU A 272 -21.35 -13.71 -31.97
N SER A 273 -21.46 -13.05 -30.82
CA SER A 273 -22.72 -12.37 -30.45
C SER A 273 -22.88 -10.92 -30.90
N VAL A 274 -21.83 -10.26 -31.39
CA VAL A 274 -21.91 -8.83 -31.79
C VAL A 274 -22.40 -8.67 -33.23
N SER A 275 -22.16 -9.66 -34.11
CA SER A 275 -22.62 -9.58 -35.51
C SER A 275 -24.13 -9.83 -35.67
N GLU A 276 -24.79 -10.42 -34.67
CA GLU A 276 -26.22 -10.80 -34.76
C GLU A 276 -27.18 -9.74 -34.20
N ARG A 277 -26.66 -8.66 -33.59
CA ARG A 277 -27.50 -7.55 -33.08
C ARG A 277 -27.28 -6.21 -33.77
N VAL A 278 -26.51 -6.19 -34.85
CA VAL A 278 -26.24 -4.99 -35.66
C VAL A 278 -26.73 -5.15 -37.11
N ASN A 279 -27.44 -6.25 -37.41
CA ASN A 279 -28.20 -6.43 -38.66
C ASN A 279 -29.68 -6.62 -38.37
#